data_AF-A0A965I6N6-F1
#
_entry.id   AF-A0A965I6N6-F1
#
_cell.length_a   1.000
_cell.length_b   1.000
_cell.length_c   1.000
_cell.angle_alpha   90.00
_cell.angle_beta   90.00
_cell.angle_gamma   90.00
#
_symmetry.space_group_name_H-M   'P 1'
#
loop_
_entity.id
_entity.type
_entity.pdbx_description
1 polymer ?
#
loop_
_entity_poly.entity_id
_entity_poly.type
_entity_poly.pdbx_seq_one_letter_code
_entity_poly.pdbx_strand_id
1 'polypeptide(L)'
;VKPGASFAADAEPEYVAFDASGKTAYVTLQENNSVAVIDVVNAKVASIVGLGVKNVSRTSHDMSNKDNGINMKRWPVLMMYQPDAIATYEVKGATYLVTANEGDAKDYDGFSEETRVADLTLDKTMFPNAASLQKPENLGRLKTTTTMGDTDGDGDHDLIYAYGGRSFSIWGADGTLVFDSGNAFENITASRSPEVFNANGGKSEFDDRSDDKGPEPEALALGEIDGRTYAFIGMERNNAIFAYDITLPSDPHMVGYMMPSEMHNSPEGLEFIPAKDSPTGRPLLAVAYEMTGTVALYEVN
;
A
#
# COMPACT_ATOMS: atom_id res chain seq x y z
N VAL A 1 11.06 14.36 3.87
CA VAL A 1 11.01 15.83 3.89
C VAL A 1 11.72 16.34 2.67
N LYS A 2 11.07 17.10 1.79
CA LYS A 2 11.74 17.65 0.60
C LYS A 2 12.94 18.54 0.97
N PRO A 3 13.96 18.63 0.10
CA PRO A 3 15.09 19.52 0.32
C PRO A 3 14.65 20.97 0.56
N GLY A 4 15.12 21.55 1.66
CA GLY A 4 14.85 22.96 2.00
C GLY A 4 13.51 23.24 2.70
N ALA A 5 12.68 22.23 3.01
CA ALA A 5 11.46 22.41 3.79
C ALA A 5 11.59 21.92 5.23
N SER A 6 10.74 22.45 6.12
CA SER A 6 10.47 21.83 7.42
C SER A 6 9.46 20.70 7.26
N PHE A 7 9.53 19.67 8.11
CA PHE A 7 8.51 18.60 8.13
C PHE A 7 7.08 19.14 8.19
N ALA A 8 6.79 20.14 9.01
CA ALA A 8 5.45 20.72 9.11
C ALA A 8 4.91 21.36 7.81
N ALA A 9 5.78 21.69 6.86
CA ALA A 9 5.41 22.25 5.56
C ALA A 9 5.40 21.19 4.44
N ASP A 10 5.80 19.96 4.75
CA ASP A 10 5.95 18.82 3.84
C ASP A 10 5.16 17.59 4.33
N ALA A 11 4.41 17.73 5.42
CA ALA A 11 3.59 16.66 5.95
C ALA A 11 2.31 16.57 5.10
N GLU A 12 2.02 15.39 4.58
CA GLU A 12 0.93 15.14 3.63
C GLU A 12 -0.05 14.11 4.25
N PRO A 13 -1.06 14.57 5.03
CA PRO A 13 -1.99 13.70 5.71
C PRO A 13 -3.14 13.22 4.82
N GLU A 14 -3.37 11.91 4.79
CA GLU A 14 -4.39 11.28 3.93
C GLU A 14 -5.61 10.76 4.74
N TYR A 15 -5.42 9.71 5.54
CA TYR A 15 -6.49 9.08 6.32
C TYR A 15 -6.27 9.18 7.82
N VAL A 16 -7.35 9.00 8.57
CA VAL A 16 -7.35 9.01 10.04
C VAL A 16 -8.14 7.84 10.62
N ALA A 17 -7.58 7.20 11.65
CA ALA A 17 -8.25 6.21 12.48
C ALA A 17 -8.08 6.55 13.96
N PHE A 18 -9.01 6.11 14.81
CA PHE A 18 -9.04 6.45 16.23
C PHE A 18 -8.94 5.21 17.11
N ASP A 19 -8.18 5.29 18.20
CA ASP A 19 -8.25 4.23 19.22
C ASP A 19 -9.68 4.05 19.76
N ALA A 20 -9.94 2.92 20.41
CA ALA A 20 -11.27 2.59 20.94
C ALA A 20 -11.80 3.64 21.94
N SER A 21 -10.93 4.46 22.53
CA SER A 21 -11.31 5.53 23.47
C SER A 21 -11.62 6.87 22.79
N GLY A 22 -11.26 7.02 21.51
CA GLY A 22 -11.33 8.26 20.75
C GLY A 22 -10.34 9.34 21.19
N LYS A 23 -9.37 9.01 22.06
CA LYS A 23 -8.43 9.99 22.63
C LYS A 23 -7.13 10.10 21.83
N THR A 24 -6.79 9.04 21.12
CA THR A 24 -5.64 9.00 20.21
C THR A 24 -6.14 8.82 18.79
N ALA A 25 -5.68 9.66 17.88
CA ALA A 25 -5.87 9.47 16.45
C ALA A 25 -4.53 9.13 15.78
N TYR A 26 -4.60 8.30 14.75
CA TYR A 26 -3.47 7.88 13.92
C TYR A 26 -3.76 8.38 12.52
N VAL A 27 -2.88 9.20 11.98
CA VAL A 27 -3.03 9.81 10.65
C VAL A 27 -1.92 9.31 9.76
N THR A 28 -2.26 8.72 8.61
CA THR A 28 -1.26 8.35 7.60
C THR A 28 -0.68 9.61 6.99
N LEU A 29 0.64 9.60 6.80
CA LEU A 29 1.38 10.60 6.05
C LEU A 29 2.05 9.88 4.87
N GLN A 30 1.30 9.66 3.79
CA GLN A 30 1.58 8.64 2.77
C GLN A 30 2.94 8.87 2.11
N GLU A 31 3.17 10.03 1.51
CA GLU A 31 4.40 10.43 0.84
C GLU A 31 5.58 10.52 1.83
N ASN A 32 5.30 10.77 3.11
CA ASN A 32 6.31 10.78 4.15
C ASN A 32 6.65 9.38 4.68
N ASN A 33 5.94 8.33 4.27
CA ASN A 33 6.10 6.95 4.73
C ASN A 33 6.05 6.85 6.27
N SER A 34 5.07 7.53 6.87
CA SER A 34 4.97 7.67 8.33
C SER A 34 3.53 7.75 8.81
N VAL A 35 3.34 7.59 10.13
CA VAL A 35 2.05 7.81 10.81
C VAL A 35 2.23 8.87 11.88
N ALA A 36 1.38 9.89 11.88
CA ALA A 36 1.28 10.85 12.97
C ALA A 36 0.35 10.33 14.06
N VAL A 37 0.81 10.33 15.31
CA VAL A 37 0.01 10.03 16.49
C VAL A 37 -0.44 11.34 17.11
N ILE A 38 -1.75 11.55 17.18
CA ILE A 38 -2.38 12.79 17.66
C ILE A 38 -3.05 12.54 19.00
N ASP A 39 -2.68 13.34 20.00
CA ASP A 39 -3.44 13.50 21.23
C ASP A 39 -4.62 14.42 20.94
N VAL A 40 -5.79 13.81 20.78
CA VAL A 40 -7.03 14.51 20.44
C VAL A 40 -7.47 15.42 21.58
N VAL A 41 -7.26 15.01 22.83
CA VAL A 41 -7.70 15.74 24.02
C VAL A 41 -6.93 17.06 24.16
N ASN A 42 -5.63 17.03 23.87
CA ASN A 42 -4.75 18.20 23.98
C ASN A 42 -4.53 18.94 22.66
N ALA A 43 -5.13 18.47 21.56
CA ALA A 43 -4.97 19.00 20.20
C ALA A 43 -3.49 19.13 19.78
N LYS A 44 -2.72 18.06 19.94
CA LYS A 44 -1.27 18.04 19.66
C LYS A 44 -0.86 16.80 18.89
N VAL A 45 0.10 16.96 17.98
CA VAL A 45 0.87 15.85 17.44
C VAL A 45 1.78 15.35 18.56
N ALA A 46 1.52 14.15 19.06
CA ALA A 46 2.28 13.52 20.14
C ALA A 46 3.60 12.93 19.62
N SER A 47 3.56 12.30 18.44
CA SER A 47 4.74 11.74 17.79
C SER A 47 4.52 11.52 16.29
N ILE A 48 5.62 11.41 15.55
CA ILE A 48 5.65 10.91 14.17
C ILE A 48 6.41 9.59 14.18
N VAL A 49 5.81 8.55 13.61
CA VAL A 49 6.36 7.19 13.55
C VAL A 49 6.72 6.89 12.11
N GLY A 50 8.02 6.78 11.81
CA GLY A 50 8.48 6.33 10.50
C GLY A 50 8.28 4.82 10.34
N LEU A 51 7.75 4.39 9.20
CA LEU A 51 7.37 2.98 8.97
C LEU A 51 8.54 2.12 8.49
N GLY A 52 9.70 2.72 8.21
CA GLY A 52 10.87 2.04 7.68
C GLY A 52 10.64 1.57 6.24
N VAL A 53 11.39 0.55 5.82
CA VAL A 53 11.32 0.02 4.45
C VAL A 53 11.41 -1.51 4.46
N LYS A 54 10.78 -2.12 3.48
CA LYS A 54 10.75 -3.56 3.26
C LYS A 54 11.82 -3.97 2.24
N ASN A 55 12.70 -4.88 2.64
CA ASN A 55 13.68 -5.46 1.72
C ASN A 55 13.06 -6.60 0.93
N VAL A 56 12.92 -6.42 -0.39
CA VAL A 56 12.31 -7.41 -1.29
C VAL A 56 13.33 -8.21 -2.11
N SER A 57 14.57 -8.28 -1.67
CA SER A 57 15.56 -9.22 -2.22
C SER A 57 15.23 -10.69 -1.94
N ARG A 58 14.28 -10.96 -1.04
CA ARG A 58 13.87 -12.32 -0.63
C ARG A 58 12.43 -12.68 -1.03
N THR A 59 11.59 -11.69 -1.29
CA THR A 59 10.22 -11.85 -1.81
C THR A 59 10.19 -11.46 -3.28
N SER A 60 9.45 -12.17 -4.11
CA SER A 60 9.37 -11.85 -5.54
C SER A 60 8.28 -10.81 -5.81
N HIS A 61 8.55 -9.86 -6.69
CA HIS A 61 7.59 -8.88 -7.21
C HIS A 61 7.82 -8.72 -8.71
N ASP A 62 6.78 -8.31 -9.43
CA ASP A 62 6.93 -7.89 -10.82
C ASP A 62 7.22 -6.40 -10.87
N MET A 63 8.37 -6.01 -11.40
CA MET A 63 8.86 -4.62 -11.34
C MET A 63 9.03 -3.98 -12.72
N SER A 64 8.48 -4.62 -13.77
CA SER A 64 8.63 -4.21 -15.16
C SER A 64 7.32 -4.39 -15.90
N ASN A 65 6.93 -3.41 -16.71
CA ASN A 65 5.85 -3.54 -17.69
C ASN A 65 6.38 -3.73 -19.13
N LYS A 66 7.65 -4.16 -19.26
CA LYS A 66 8.36 -4.34 -20.55
C LYS A 66 9.05 -5.69 -20.68
N ASP A 67 8.61 -6.71 -19.94
CA ASP A 67 9.20 -8.04 -19.98
C ASP A 67 8.25 -9.16 -20.46
N ASN A 68 7.14 -8.76 -21.09
CA ASN A 68 6.21 -9.61 -21.84
C ASN A 68 5.43 -10.62 -20.98
N GLY A 69 5.01 -10.24 -19.79
CA GLY A 69 4.08 -11.01 -18.97
C GLY A 69 4.39 -10.90 -17.48
N ILE A 70 3.72 -11.73 -16.68
CA ILE A 70 3.91 -11.77 -15.23
C ILE A 70 5.27 -12.42 -14.91
N ASN A 71 6.22 -11.62 -14.43
CA ASN A 71 7.61 -11.97 -14.21
C ASN A 71 8.07 -11.63 -12.78
N MET A 72 7.40 -12.27 -11.81
CA MET A 72 7.72 -12.16 -10.39
C MET A 72 9.18 -12.60 -10.10
N LYS A 73 10.07 -11.64 -9.80
CA LYS A 73 11.50 -11.87 -9.53
C LYS A 73 11.91 -11.21 -8.22
N ARG A 74 13.06 -11.64 -7.68
CA ARG A 74 13.68 -10.99 -6.52
C ARG A 74 14.59 -9.88 -7.01
N TRP A 75 14.44 -8.69 -6.43
CA TRP A 75 15.16 -7.50 -6.85
C TRP A 75 15.91 -6.86 -5.67
N PRO A 76 17.07 -6.21 -5.90
CA PRO A 76 17.77 -5.47 -4.86
C PRO A 76 17.09 -4.11 -4.60
N VAL A 77 15.82 -4.15 -4.21
CA VAL A 77 14.95 -2.98 -4.02
C VAL A 77 14.45 -2.95 -2.58
N LEU A 78 14.35 -1.74 -2.03
CA LEU A 78 13.68 -1.44 -0.77
C LEU A 78 12.34 -0.77 -1.08
N MET A 79 11.23 -1.31 -0.59
CA MET A 79 9.93 -0.66 -0.76
C MET A 79 9.55 0.14 0.47
N MET A 80 9.12 1.38 0.26
CA MET A 80 8.48 2.19 1.30
C MET A 80 7.05 1.69 1.50
N TYR A 81 6.52 1.77 2.73
CA TYR A 81 5.15 1.33 3.01
C TYR A 81 4.13 2.32 2.50
N GLN A 82 4.30 3.61 2.82
CA GLN A 82 3.48 4.71 2.27
C GLN A 82 1.98 4.38 2.26
N PRO A 83 1.38 4.21 3.44
CA PRO A 83 0.00 3.80 3.53
C PRO A 83 -0.93 4.94 3.16
N ASP A 84 -1.94 4.62 2.36
CA ASP A 84 -3.06 5.49 2.08
C ASP A 84 -4.07 5.40 3.23
N ALA A 85 -4.91 4.35 3.18
CA ALA A 85 -5.91 4.09 4.20
C ALA A 85 -5.34 3.46 5.47
N ILE A 86 -5.97 3.82 6.58
CA ILE A 86 -5.69 3.27 7.92
C ILE A 86 -6.99 2.96 8.65
N ALA A 87 -6.98 1.84 9.37
CA ALA A 87 -8.03 1.50 10.33
C ALA A 87 -7.41 0.96 11.61
N THR A 88 -8.15 1.03 12.71
CA THR A 88 -7.69 0.55 14.02
C THR A 88 -8.65 -0.47 14.60
N TYR A 89 -8.11 -1.45 15.31
CA TYR A 89 -8.90 -2.39 16.10
C TYR A 89 -8.19 -2.75 17.40
N GLU A 90 -8.93 -3.30 18.36
CA GLU A 90 -8.40 -3.68 19.66
C GLU A 90 -8.38 -5.20 19.82
N VAL A 91 -7.24 -5.74 20.29
CA VAL A 91 -7.14 -7.14 20.71
C VAL A 91 -6.63 -7.18 22.14
N LYS A 92 -7.48 -7.65 23.07
CA LYS A 92 -7.16 -7.80 24.50
C LYS A 92 -6.63 -6.50 25.15
N GLY A 93 -7.23 -5.35 24.84
CA GLY A 93 -6.83 -4.05 25.39
C GLY A 93 -5.67 -3.36 24.68
N ALA A 94 -5.08 -3.98 23.64
CA ALA A 94 -4.02 -3.38 22.84
C ALA A 94 -4.57 -2.91 21.48
N THR A 95 -4.26 -1.66 21.11
CA THR A 95 -4.61 -1.10 19.81
C THR A 95 -3.63 -1.55 18.74
N TYR A 96 -4.17 -1.98 17.60
CA TYR A 96 -3.45 -2.31 16.39
C TYR A 96 -3.93 -1.43 15.25
N LEU A 97 -3.01 -1.07 14.36
CA LEU A 97 -3.26 -0.29 13.15
C LEU A 97 -3.17 -1.23 11.95
N VAL A 98 -4.12 -1.15 11.04
CA VAL A 98 -4.09 -1.85 9.74
C VAL A 98 -3.93 -0.79 8.68
N THR A 99 -2.99 -0.97 7.76
CA THR A 99 -2.73 -0.01 6.68
C THR A 99 -2.76 -0.66 5.31
N ALA A 100 -3.34 0.04 4.33
CA ALA A 100 -3.25 -0.30 2.91
C ALA A 100 -2.09 0.47 2.29
N ASN A 101 -1.09 -0.24 1.79
CA ASN A 101 0.19 0.33 1.37
C ASN A 101 0.17 0.57 -0.15
N GLU A 102 -0.43 1.69 -0.57
CA GLU A 102 -0.63 2.05 -1.98
C GLU A 102 0.63 2.66 -2.58
N GLY A 103 1.15 3.69 -1.89
CA GLY A 103 2.35 4.43 -2.23
C GLY A 103 2.08 5.65 -3.06
N ASP A 104 2.68 6.79 -2.73
CA ASP A 104 2.69 7.94 -3.63
C ASP A 104 4.01 8.71 -3.60
N ALA A 105 4.25 9.50 -4.65
CA ALA A 105 5.44 10.30 -4.78
C ALA A 105 5.12 11.78 -4.54
N LYS A 106 6.06 12.52 -3.92
CA LYS A 106 5.96 13.98 -3.87
C LYS A 106 6.15 14.57 -5.26
N ASP A 107 5.04 14.95 -5.88
CA ASP A 107 5.01 15.56 -7.20
C ASP A 107 4.06 16.77 -7.23
N TYR A 108 4.63 17.98 -7.31
CA TYR A 108 3.89 19.24 -7.35
C TYR A 108 4.67 20.32 -8.10
N ASP A 109 4.02 21.47 -8.33
CA ASP A 109 4.64 22.56 -9.10
C ASP A 109 6.01 22.97 -8.52
N GLY A 110 7.05 22.80 -9.33
CA GLY A 110 8.44 23.11 -8.99
C GLY A 110 9.22 22.00 -8.26
N PHE A 111 8.65 20.83 -7.98
CA PHE A 111 9.37 19.71 -7.38
C PHE A 111 8.73 18.36 -7.70
N SER A 112 9.54 17.42 -8.17
CA SER A 112 9.17 16.02 -8.34
C SER A 112 10.30 15.17 -7.78
N GLU A 113 9.99 14.26 -6.85
CA GLU A 113 10.98 13.29 -6.39
C GLU A 113 11.08 12.06 -7.30
N GLU A 114 10.07 11.85 -8.14
CA GLU A 114 9.98 10.65 -8.98
C GLU A 114 10.99 10.68 -10.14
N THR A 115 11.65 9.55 -10.34
CA THR A 115 12.45 9.26 -11.53
C THR A 115 12.35 7.78 -11.87
N ARG A 116 13.12 7.30 -12.86
CA ARG A 116 13.23 5.87 -13.18
C ARG A 116 14.60 5.35 -12.83
N VAL A 117 14.70 4.07 -12.48
CA VAL A 117 16.00 3.44 -12.16
C VAL A 117 16.99 3.55 -13.33
N ALA A 118 16.53 3.58 -14.58
CA ALA A 118 17.41 3.78 -15.75
C ALA A 118 18.11 5.16 -15.77
N ASP A 119 17.54 6.16 -15.11
CA ASP A 119 18.07 7.53 -15.07
C ASP A 119 19.00 7.76 -13.86
N LEU A 120 19.04 6.82 -12.92
CA LEU A 120 19.95 6.86 -11.78
C LEU A 120 21.39 6.59 -12.22
N THR A 121 22.34 7.26 -11.56
CA THR A 121 23.72 6.76 -11.50
C THR A 121 23.78 5.79 -10.33
N LEU A 122 23.93 4.49 -10.61
CA LEU A 122 24.05 3.47 -9.56
C LEU A 122 25.51 3.27 -9.17
N ASP A 123 25.78 3.17 -7.86
CA ASP A 123 27.12 2.87 -7.36
C ASP A 123 27.62 1.55 -7.94
N LYS A 124 28.86 1.53 -8.40
CA LYS A 124 29.46 0.38 -9.09
C LYS A 124 29.84 -0.75 -8.12
N THR A 125 30.04 -0.44 -6.85
CA THR A 125 30.36 -1.41 -5.80
C THR A 125 29.10 -2.13 -5.34
N MET A 126 28.01 -1.38 -5.13
CA MET A 126 26.70 -1.88 -4.72
C MET A 126 25.97 -2.58 -5.87
N PHE A 127 26.09 -2.03 -7.10
CA PHE A 127 25.44 -2.55 -8.30
C PHE A 127 26.45 -2.83 -9.43
N PRO A 128 27.34 -3.83 -9.29
CA PRO A 128 28.30 -4.19 -10.35
C PRO A 128 27.62 -4.68 -11.64
N ASN A 129 26.32 -4.99 -11.57
CA ASN A 129 25.44 -5.38 -12.67
C ASN A 129 24.45 -4.28 -13.10
N ALA A 130 24.70 -3.00 -12.78
CA ALA A 130 23.83 -1.86 -13.10
C ALA A 130 23.31 -1.88 -14.55
N ALA A 131 24.17 -2.13 -15.54
CA ALA A 131 23.80 -2.19 -16.95
C ALA A 131 22.75 -3.28 -17.28
N SER A 132 22.65 -4.33 -16.47
CA SER A 132 21.57 -5.32 -16.58
C SER A 132 20.34 -4.86 -15.80
N LEU A 133 20.50 -4.36 -14.58
CA LEU A 133 19.38 -3.91 -13.75
C LEU A 133 18.58 -2.78 -14.43
N GLN A 134 19.27 -1.83 -15.06
CA GLN A 134 18.68 -0.65 -15.70
C GLN A 134 18.07 -0.92 -17.07
N LYS A 135 18.00 -2.17 -17.53
CA LYS A 135 17.29 -2.50 -18.76
C LYS A 135 15.77 -2.35 -18.58
N PRO A 136 15.02 -1.96 -19.62
CA PRO A 136 13.58 -1.80 -19.53
C PRO A 136 12.84 -3.05 -19.05
N GLU A 137 13.27 -4.23 -19.47
CA GLU A 137 12.69 -5.53 -19.06
C GLU A 137 13.06 -5.97 -17.62
N ASN A 138 13.86 -5.15 -16.91
CA ASN A 138 14.25 -5.38 -15.51
C ASN A 138 13.77 -4.18 -14.67
N LEU A 139 14.66 -3.49 -13.96
CA LEU A 139 14.27 -2.35 -13.13
C LEU A 139 14.28 -1.03 -13.88
N GLY A 140 14.79 -0.95 -15.11
CA GLY A 140 15.01 0.32 -15.79
C GLY A 140 13.76 1.21 -15.88
N ARG A 141 12.57 0.59 -15.94
CA ARG A 141 11.29 1.28 -15.93
C ARG A 141 10.77 1.59 -14.53
N LEU A 142 11.17 0.85 -13.50
CA LEU A 142 10.68 1.03 -12.14
C LEU A 142 10.79 2.50 -11.70
N LYS A 143 9.66 3.07 -11.29
CA LYS A 143 9.62 4.38 -10.65
C LYS A 143 10.28 4.32 -9.28
N THR A 144 11.10 5.33 -9.01
CA THR A 144 11.93 5.44 -7.82
C THR A 144 12.03 6.90 -7.38
N THR A 145 12.66 7.15 -6.24
CA THR A 145 12.83 8.50 -5.70
C THR A 145 14.27 9.00 -5.87
N THR A 146 14.42 10.30 -6.10
CA THR A 146 15.69 11.04 -6.13
C THR A 146 16.08 11.60 -4.77
N THR A 147 15.18 11.58 -3.78
CA THR A 147 15.42 12.16 -2.45
C THR A 147 16.07 11.19 -1.48
N MET A 148 16.22 9.93 -1.88
CA MET A 148 16.82 8.85 -1.11
C MET A 148 17.67 7.95 -2.04
N GLY A 149 18.64 7.22 -1.49
CA GLY A 149 19.41 6.23 -2.25
C GLY A 149 20.91 6.47 -2.24
N ASP A 150 21.33 7.73 -2.17
CA ASP A 150 22.71 8.16 -1.96
C ASP A 150 23.01 8.18 -0.44
N THR A 151 23.71 7.16 0.07
CA THR A 151 23.93 6.97 1.51
C THR A 151 25.24 7.57 2.01
N ASP A 152 26.18 7.86 1.12
CA ASP A 152 27.47 8.46 1.47
C ASP A 152 27.67 9.90 0.93
N GLY A 153 26.75 10.40 0.11
CA GLY A 153 26.66 11.76 -0.36
C GLY A 153 27.54 12.08 -1.57
N ASP A 154 27.95 11.07 -2.34
CA ASP A 154 28.85 11.24 -3.49
C ASP A 154 28.12 11.50 -4.82
N GLY A 155 26.79 11.41 -4.82
CA GLY A 155 25.91 11.70 -5.95
C GLY A 155 25.56 10.49 -6.81
N ASP A 156 26.02 9.28 -6.48
CA ASP A 156 25.46 8.03 -6.99
C ASP A 156 24.55 7.34 -5.97
N HIS A 157 23.78 6.35 -6.43
CA HIS A 157 22.80 5.65 -5.61
C HIS A 157 23.34 4.29 -5.16
N ASP A 158 23.46 4.11 -3.85
CA ASP A 158 23.77 2.87 -3.15
C ASP A 158 22.55 1.95 -3.00
N LEU A 159 21.35 2.54 -2.98
CA LEU A 159 20.09 1.86 -2.75
C LEU A 159 19.03 2.28 -3.78
N ILE A 160 18.21 1.31 -4.20
CA ILE A 160 17.05 1.54 -5.05
C ILE A 160 15.79 1.43 -4.21
N TYR A 161 14.94 2.45 -4.27
CA TYR A 161 13.65 2.48 -3.58
C TYR A 161 12.48 2.31 -4.56
N ALA A 162 11.38 1.73 -4.09
CA ALA A 162 10.10 1.73 -4.78
C ALA A 162 8.97 2.13 -3.83
N TYR A 163 7.87 2.59 -4.42
CA TYR A 163 6.71 3.13 -3.70
C TYR A 163 5.76 2.01 -3.23
N GLY A 164 5.04 2.30 -2.15
CA GLY A 164 3.84 1.57 -1.73
C GLY A 164 4.02 0.20 -1.08
N GLY A 165 5.11 -0.55 -1.25
CA GLY A 165 5.28 -1.82 -0.52
C GLY A 165 4.31 -2.94 -0.93
N ARG A 166 3.27 -2.63 -1.72
CA ARG A 166 2.40 -3.53 -2.50
C ARG A 166 1.68 -4.56 -1.63
N SER A 167 1.29 -4.15 -0.44
CA SER A 167 0.85 -5.02 0.65
C SER A 167 -0.16 -4.33 1.56
N PHE A 168 -0.65 -5.05 2.56
CA PHE A 168 -1.21 -4.44 3.74
C PHE A 168 -0.35 -4.83 4.94
N SER A 169 -0.33 -3.98 5.95
CA SER A 169 0.44 -4.23 7.17
C SER A 169 -0.44 -4.10 8.41
N ILE A 170 -0.03 -4.80 9.47
CA ILE A 170 -0.57 -4.61 10.82
C ILE A 170 0.56 -4.13 11.72
N TRP A 171 0.30 -3.07 12.46
CA TRP A 171 1.25 -2.40 13.34
C TRP A 171 0.73 -2.39 14.78
N GLY A 172 1.63 -2.43 15.74
CA GLY A 172 1.34 -1.99 17.10
C GLY A 172 1.19 -0.47 17.15
N ALA A 173 0.44 0.04 18.12
CA ALA A 173 0.27 1.48 18.35
C ALA A 173 1.59 2.25 18.55
N ASP A 174 2.69 1.56 18.89
CA ASP A 174 4.03 2.13 19.04
C ASP A 174 4.84 2.17 17.72
N GLY A 175 4.25 1.72 16.60
CA GLY A 175 4.93 1.62 15.31
C GLY A 175 5.62 0.30 15.03
N THR A 176 5.55 -0.68 15.93
CA THR A 176 6.14 -2.00 15.69
C THR A 176 5.39 -2.73 14.58
N LEU A 177 6.07 -3.15 13.52
CA LEU A 177 5.48 -4.00 12.48
C LEU A 177 5.16 -5.38 13.07
N VAL A 178 3.88 -5.74 13.08
CA VAL A 178 3.37 -7.04 13.58
C VAL A 178 3.22 -8.03 12.44
N PHE A 179 2.73 -7.58 11.30
CA PHE A 179 2.52 -8.40 10.10
C PHE A 179 2.63 -7.56 8.83
N ASP A 180 3.13 -8.17 7.76
CA ASP A 180 3.09 -7.63 6.40
C ASP A 180 2.65 -8.73 5.43
N SER A 181 1.74 -8.42 4.51
CA SER A 181 1.24 -9.41 3.53
C SER A 181 2.25 -9.78 2.45
N GLY A 182 3.43 -9.16 2.42
CA GLY A 182 4.50 -9.56 1.53
C GLY A 182 4.14 -9.26 0.08
N ASN A 183 4.08 -10.31 -0.72
CA ASN A 183 3.70 -10.27 -2.13
C ASN A 183 2.40 -11.05 -2.37
N ALA A 184 1.56 -11.19 -1.34
CA ALA A 184 0.35 -12.02 -1.42
C ALA A 184 -0.63 -11.53 -2.49
N PHE A 185 -0.84 -10.21 -2.61
CA PHE A 185 -1.77 -9.65 -3.59
C PHE A 185 -1.36 -10.00 -5.02
N GLU A 186 -0.10 -9.74 -5.41
CA GLU A 186 0.42 -10.10 -6.72
C GLU A 186 0.36 -11.62 -6.97
N ASN A 187 0.74 -12.46 -6.01
CA ASN A 187 0.66 -13.92 -6.21
C ASN A 187 -0.77 -14.42 -6.43
N ILE A 188 -1.73 -13.89 -5.66
CA ILE A 188 -3.12 -14.31 -5.78
C ILE A 188 -3.69 -13.82 -7.11
N THR A 189 -3.52 -12.55 -7.47
CA THR A 189 -3.97 -12.01 -8.75
C THR A 189 -3.34 -12.76 -9.92
N ALA A 190 -2.02 -13.01 -9.89
CA ALA A 190 -1.34 -13.78 -10.94
C ALA A 190 -1.93 -15.20 -11.09
N SER A 191 -2.36 -15.82 -9.99
CA SER A 191 -2.92 -17.18 -10.03
C SER A 191 -4.41 -17.23 -10.41
N ARG A 192 -5.21 -16.22 -10.01
CA ARG A 192 -6.68 -16.25 -10.11
C ARG A 192 -7.26 -15.34 -11.18
N SER A 193 -6.56 -14.27 -11.54
CA SER A 193 -6.98 -13.27 -12.52
C SER A 193 -5.77 -12.72 -13.29
N PRO A 194 -4.94 -13.59 -13.91
CA PRO A 194 -3.71 -13.18 -14.57
C PRO A 194 -3.94 -12.14 -15.67
N GLU A 195 -5.09 -12.14 -16.33
CA GLU A 195 -5.43 -11.21 -17.41
C GLU A 195 -5.56 -9.74 -16.97
N VAL A 196 -5.60 -9.48 -15.67
CA VAL A 196 -5.67 -8.13 -15.09
C VAL A 196 -4.57 -7.90 -14.05
N PHE A 197 -3.52 -8.73 -14.04
CA PHE A 197 -2.39 -8.57 -13.12
C PHE A 197 -1.73 -7.19 -13.27
N ASN A 198 -1.60 -6.47 -12.16
CA ASN A 198 -1.05 -5.11 -12.07
C ASN A 198 -1.59 -4.19 -13.18
N ALA A 199 -2.87 -4.36 -13.53
CA ALA A 199 -3.47 -3.62 -14.61
C ALA A 199 -3.82 -2.18 -14.20
N ASN A 200 -3.77 -1.25 -15.16
CA ASN A 200 -4.24 0.11 -14.94
C ASN A 200 -5.73 0.28 -15.28
N GLY A 201 -6.61 -0.31 -14.47
CA GLY A 201 -8.06 -0.18 -14.66
C GLY A 201 -8.68 -1.19 -15.63
N GLY A 202 -7.94 -2.20 -16.09
CA GLY A 202 -8.55 -3.33 -16.80
C GLY A 202 -7.62 -4.09 -17.74
N LYS A 203 -8.17 -5.13 -18.38
CA LYS A 203 -7.40 -6.10 -19.18
C LYS A 203 -6.61 -5.50 -20.35
N SER A 204 -7.04 -4.36 -20.91
CA SER A 204 -6.28 -3.69 -21.98
C SER A 204 -4.96 -3.10 -21.50
N GLU A 205 -4.91 -2.75 -20.22
CA GLU A 205 -3.76 -2.16 -19.53
C GLU A 205 -3.04 -3.20 -18.65
N PHE A 206 -3.11 -4.48 -19.02
CA PHE A 206 -2.45 -5.57 -18.31
C PHE A 206 -0.98 -5.23 -18.06
N ASP A 207 -0.52 -5.45 -16.81
CA ASP A 207 0.87 -5.28 -16.37
C ASP A 207 1.38 -3.82 -16.34
N ASP A 208 0.56 -2.83 -16.69
CA ASP A 208 1.00 -1.44 -16.83
C ASP A 208 1.42 -0.76 -15.52
N ARG A 209 1.06 -1.33 -14.36
CA ARG A 209 1.44 -0.82 -13.03
C ARG A 209 2.63 -1.57 -12.41
N SER A 210 3.16 -2.62 -13.05
CA SER A 210 4.30 -3.38 -12.51
C SER A 210 5.56 -2.54 -12.35
N ASP A 211 5.84 -1.60 -13.26
CA ASP A 211 6.95 -0.64 -13.13
C ASP A 211 6.64 0.54 -12.17
N ASP A 212 5.50 0.51 -11.48
CA ASP A 212 5.05 1.59 -10.58
C ASP A 212 4.67 1.03 -9.19
N LYS A 213 3.39 1.16 -8.77
CA LYS A 213 2.85 0.77 -7.47
C LYS A 213 2.28 -0.67 -7.46
N GLY A 214 2.36 -1.40 -8.58
CA GLY A 214 1.94 -2.80 -8.68
C GLY A 214 0.44 -3.00 -8.49
N PRO A 215 -0.01 -3.72 -7.43
CA PRO A 215 -1.43 -3.99 -7.21
C PRO A 215 -2.19 -2.81 -6.58
N GLU A 216 -1.53 -1.79 -6.01
CA GLU A 216 -2.14 -0.57 -5.44
C GLU A 216 -3.26 -0.82 -4.41
N PRO A 217 -2.92 -1.38 -3.22
CA PRO A 217 -3.87 -1.50 -2.13
C PRO A 217 -4.16 -0.13 -1.52
N GLU A 218 -5.35 0.38 -1.80
CA GLU A 218 -5.79 1.75 -1.55
C GLU A 218 -6.79 1.80 -0.40
N ALA A 219 -7.91 1.11 -0.60
CA ALA A 219 -9.06 1.20 0.28
C ALA A 219 -9.03 0.15 1.39
N LEU A 220 -9.50 0.51 2.59
CA LEU A 220 -9.52 -0.38 3.75
C LEU A 220 -10.80 -0.21 4.58
N ALA A 221 -11.46 -1.32 4.90
CA ALA A 221 -12.48 -1.36 5.95
C ALA A 221 -12.25 -2.55 6.88
N LEU A 222 -12.59 -2.38 8.16
CA LEU A 222 -12.62 -3.47 9.14
C LEU A 222 -14.06 -3.80 9.51
N GLY A 223 -14.34 -5.08 9.72
CA GLY A 223 -15.64 -5.56 10.15
C GLY A 223 -15.54 -6.72 11.15
N GLU A 224 -16.52 -6.83 12.04
CA GLU A 224 -16.65 -8.00 12.93
C GLU A 224 -17.80 -8.89 12.47
N ILE A 225 -17.52 -10.19 12.31
CA ILE A 225 -18.52 -11.22 12.01
C ILE A 225 -18.29 -12.37 12.98
N ASP A 226 -19.32 -12.74 13.75
CA ASP A 226 -19.30 -13.84 14.72
C ASP A 226 -18.09 -13.83 15.67
N GLY A 227 -17.70 -12.64 16.14
CA GLY A 227 -16.59 -12.44 17.07
C GLY A 227 -15.19 -12.54 16.44
N ARG A 228 -15.10 -12.55 15.11
CA ARG A 228 -13.85 -12.50 14.35
C ARG A 228 -13.74 -11.17 13.63
N THR A 229 -12.53 -10.61 13.60
CA THR A 229 -12.24 -9.34 12.93
C THR A 229 -11.70 -9.61 11.53
N TYR A 230 -12.26 -8.92 10.54
CA TYR A 230 -11.90 -9.03 9.14
C TYR A 230 -11.41 -7.68 8.61
N ALA A 231 -10.37 -7.72 7.77
CA ALA A 231 -9.96 -6.60 6.93
C ALA A 231 -10.40 -6.85 5.49
N PHE A 232 -11.04 -5.85 4.90
CA PHE A 232 -11.37 -5.79 3.48
C PHE A 232 -10.45 -4.75 2.84
N ILE A 233 -9.70 -5.14 1.82
CA ILE A 233 -8.70 -4.29 1.17
C ILE A 233 -9.02 -4.20 -0.32
N GLY A 234 -9.26 -3.00 -0.81
CA GLY A 234 -9.48 -2.70 -2.23
C GLY A 234 -8.17 -2.37 -2.93
N MET A 235 -7.97 -2.94 -4.11
CA MET A 235 -6.89 -2.63 -5.02
C MET A 235 -7.42 -1.63 -6.05
N GLU A 236 -6.97 -0.39 -6.05
CA GLU A 236 -7.54 0.67 -6.89
C GLU A 236 -7.39 0.30 -8.39
N ARG A 237 -6.17 0.27 -8.92
CA ARG A 237 -5.98 0.04 -10.36
C ARG A 237 -6.24 -1.40 -10.79
N ASN A 238 -5.81 -2.38 -10.00
CA ASN A 238 -6.05 -3.79 -10.30
C ASN A 238 -7.52 -4.21 -10.10
N ASN A 239 -8.35 -3.35 -9.50
CA ASN A 239 -9.77 -3.54 -9.22
C ASN A 239 -10.13 -4.67 -8.24
N ALA A 240 -9.17 -5.44 -7.70
CA ALA A 240 -9.47 -6.58 -6.83
C ALA A 240 -9.91 -6.16 -5.42
N ILE A 241 -10.69 -7.01 -4.74
CA ILE A 241 -10.99 -6.85 -3.31
C ILE A 241 -10.59 -8.13 -2.58
N PHE A 242 -9.78 -7.97 -1.54
CA PHE A 242 -9.32 -9.04 -0.67
C PHE A 242 -10.01 -8.98 0.68
N ALA A 243 -10.28 -10.13 1.27
CA ALA A 243 -10.73 -10.24 2.66
C ALA A 243 -9.76 -11.12 3.46
N TYR A 244 -9.29 -10.60 4.58
CA TYR A 244 -8.42 -11.30 5.52
C TYR A 244 -9.11 -11.38 6.88
N ASP A 245 -9.05 -12.54 7.50
CA ASP A 245 -9.29 -12.66 8.94
C ASP A 245 -8.03 -12.20 9.68
N ILE A 246 -8.17 -11.13 10.45
CA ILE A 246 -7.10 -10.48 11.22
C ILE A 246 -7.32 -10.61 12.74
N THR A 247 -8.19 -11.52 13.16
CA THR A 247 -8.53 -11.74 14.59
C THR A 247 -7.27 -11.97 15.43
N LEU A 248 -6.28 -12.68 14.86
CA LEU A 248 -4.93 -12.76 15.42
C LEU A 248 -4.01 -11.83 14.61
N PRO A 249 -3.59 -10.66 15.16
CA PRO A 249 -2.81 -9.66 14.43
C PRO A 249 -1.50 -10.19 13.83
N SER A 250 -0.88 -11.19 14.48
CA SER A 250 0.39 -11.79 14.05
C SER A 250 0.23 -12.91 13.03
N ASP A 251 -0.99 -13.34 12.74
CA ASP A 251 -1.27 -14.46 11.83
C ASP A 251 -2.55 -14.22 10.98
N PRO A 252 -2.63 -13.15 10.17
CA PRO A 252 -3.73 -12.94 9.25
C PRO A 252 -3.85 -14.03 8.18
N HIS A 253 -5.08 -14.40 7.85
CA HIS A 253 -5.38 -15.40 6.83
C HIS A 253 -6.32 -14.84 5.76
N MET A 254 -5.98 -15.01 4.49
CA MET A 254 -6.89 -14.65 3.41
C MET A 254 -8.10 -15.60 3.41
N VAL A 255 -9.29 -15.05 3.52
CA VAL A 255 -10.57 -15.79 3.54
C VAL A 255 -11.45 -15.47 2.33
N GLY A 256 -11.16 -14.37 1.62
CA GLY A 256 -11.90 -13.97 0.44
C GLY A 256 -11.03 -13.24 -0.59
N TYR A 257 -11.42 -13.39 -1.85
CA TYR A 257 -10.89 -12.66 -2.98
C TYR A 257 -12.00 -12.54 -4.01
N MET A 258 -12.19 -11.35 -4.56
CA MET A 258 -13.09 -11.15 -5.67
C MET A 258 -12.56 -10.10 -6.64
N MET A 259 -12.99 -10.25 -7.90
CA MET A 259 -12.94 -9.19 -8.90
C MET A 259 -14.36 -8.63 -9.04
N PRO A 260 -14.59 -7.33 -8.78
CA PRO A 260 -15.77 -6.62 -9.20
C PRO A 260 -16.01 -6.76 -10.71
N SER A 261 -17.25 -6.52 -11.15
CA SER A 261 -17.55 -6.48 -12.58
C SER A 261 -16.95 -5.24 -13.24
N GLU A 262 -16.80 -5.23 -14.57
CA GLU A 262 -16.26 -4.05 -15.30
C GLU A 262 -17.09 -2.77 -15.13
N MET A 263 -18.35 -2.87 -14.65
CA MET A 263 -19.19 -1.70 -14.32
C MET A 263 -18.80 -1.05 -12.98
N HIS A 264 -17.91 -1.68 -12.22
CA HIS A 264 -17.44 -1.28 -10.91
C HIS A 264 -15.90 -1.36 -10.92
N ASN A 265 -15.25 -0.22 -11.13
CA ASN A 265 -13.80 -0.14 -11.34
C ASN A 265 -13.15 0.89 -10.42
N SER A 266 -11.97 0.55 -9.88
CA SER A 266 -11.20 1.35 -8.93
C SER A 266 -11.87 1.51 -7.57
N PRO A 267 -11.89 0.45 -6.73
CA PRO A 267 -12.37 0.55 -5.36
C PRO A 267 -11.48 1.52 -4.57
N GLU A 268 -12.07 2.65 -4.17
CA GLU A 268 -11.38 3.77 -3.50
C GLU A 268 -11.90 3.91 -2.05
N GLY A 269 -13.21 3.80 -1.86
CA GLY A 269 -13.84 3.85 -0.53
C GLY A 269 -14.52 2.54 -0.16
N LEU A 270 -14.19 1.99 1.01
CA LEU A 270 -14.81 0.78 1.57
C LEU A 270 -15.48 1.11 2.92
N GLU A 271 -16.68 0.57 3.15
CA GLU A 271 -17.36 0.64 4.46
C GLU A 271 -18.03 -0.69 4.78
N PHE A 272 -17.76 -1.23 5.97
CA PHE A 272 -18.40 -2.44 6.45
C PHE A 272 -19.69 -2.11 7.22
N ILE A 273 -20.79 -2.73 6.81
CA ILE A 273 -22.10 -2.56 7.45
C ILE A 273 -22.45 -3.86 8.19
N PRO A 274 -22.52 -3.86 9.53
CA PRO A 274 -22.80 -5.08 10.29
C PRO A 274 -24.24 -5.56 10.06
N ALA A 275 -24.48 -6.86 10.24
CA ALA A 275 -25.78 -7.50 10.00
C ALA A 275 -26.97 -6.81 10.69
N LYS A 276 -26.76 -6.26 11.90
CA LYS A 276 -27.77 -5.55 12.68
C LYS A 276 -28.26 -4.24 12.03
N ASP A 277 -27.41 -3.62 11.22
CA ASP A 277 -27.66 -2.33 10.55
C ASP A 277 -27.99 -2.56 9.06
N SER A 278 -27.87 -3.80 8.58
CA SER A 278 -28.13 -4.19 7.19
C SER A 278 -29.60 -4.51 6.95
N PRO A 279 -30.20 -4.05 5.83
CA PRO A 279 -31.58 -4.37 5.46
C PRO A 279 -31.80 -5.86 5.12
N THR A 280 -30.74 -6.63 4.85
CA THR A 280 -30.84 -8.07 4.55
C THR A 280 -30.65 -8.95 5.77
N GLY A 281 -30.30 -8.36 6.92
CA GLY A 281 -29.91 -9.10 8.13
C GLY A 281 -28.58 -9.86 7.98
N ARG A 282 -27.82 -9.62 6.91
CA ARG A 282 -26.46 -10.15 6.69
C ARG A 282 -25.46 -8.99 6.61
N PRO A 283 -24.20 -9.18 7.03
CA PRO A 283 -23.19 -8.13 6.89
C PRO A 283 -23.00 -7.73 5.43
N LEU A 284 -22.80 -6.45 5.17
CA LEU A 284 -22.53 -5.91 3.84
C LEU A 284 -21.17 -5.22 3.80
N LEU A 285 -20.57 -5.19 2.61
CA LEU A 285 -19.47 -4.29 2.27
C LEU A 285 -19.98 -3.31 1.21
N ALA A 286 -20.00 -2.02 1.55
CA ALA A 286 -20.21 -0.94 0.60
C ALA A 286 -18.89 -0.56 -0.04
N VAL A 287 -18.88 -0.40 -1.36
CA VAL A 287 -17.67 -0.08 -2.13
C VAL A 287 -18.00 1.05 -3.10
N ALA A 288 -17.25 2.15 -3.00
CA ALA A 288 -17.25 3.24 -3.97
C ALA A 288 -16.16 2.99 -5.02
N TYR A 289 -16.52 3.20 -6.29
CA TYR A 289 -15.69 2.91 -7.45
C TYR A 289 -15.40 4.21 -8.22
N GLU A 290 -14.19 4.72 -8.09
CA GLU A 290 -13.77 6.06 -8.54
C GLU A 290 -13.85 6.19 -10.06
N MET A 291 -13.19 5.30 -10.81
CA MET A 291 -13.18 5.32 -12.28
C MET A 291 -14.57 5.24 -12.93
N THR A 292 -15.53 4.57 -12.27
CA THR A 292 -16.89 4.40 -12.82
C THR A 292 -17.92 5.34 -12.20
N GLY A 293 -17.59 6.01 -11.09
CA GLY A 293 -18.53 6.83 -10.33
C GLY A 293 -19.71 6.04 -9.76
N THR A 294 -19.51 4.76 -9.41
CA THR A 294 -20.58 3.87 -8.93
C THR A 294 -20.37 3.45 -7.48
N VAL A 295 -21.44 2.99 -6.83
CA VAL A 295 -21.39 2.36 -5.50
C VAL A 295 -22.09 1.00 -5.59
N ALA A 296 -21.46 -0.04 -5.04
CA ALA A 296 -22.04 -1.36 -4.93
C ALA A 296 -22.10 -1.82 -3.46
N LEU A 297 -23.07 -2.69 -3.17
CA LEU A 297 -23.21 -3.38 -1.88
C LEU A 297 -23.04 -4.87 -2.11
N TYR A 298 -22.09 -5.47 -1.41
CA TYR A 298 -21.83 -6.90 -1.43
C TYR A 298 -22.26 -7.53 -0.11
N GLU A 299 -23.00 -8.63 -0.16
CA GLU A 299 -23.22 -9.44 1.05
C GLU A 299 -21.95 -10.21 1.38
N VAL A 300 -21.53 -10.14 2.64
CA VAL A 300 -20.40 -10.94 3.16
C VAL A 300 -20.98 -12.24 3.71
N ASN A 301 -20.59 -13.37 3.10
CA ASN A 301 -21.08 -14.72 3.43
C ASN A 301 -20.03 -15.57 4.11
#